data_AF-A0A0N4XMQ3-F1
#
_entry.id   AF-A0A0N4XMQ3-F1
#
_cell.length_a   1.000
_cell.length_b   1.000
_cell.length_c   1.000
_cell.angle_alpha   90.00
_cell.angle_beta   90.00
_cell.angle_gamma   90.00
#
_symmetry.space_group_name_H-M   'P 1'
#
loop_
_entity.id
_entity.type
_entity.pdbx_description
1 polymer ?
#
loop_
_entity_poly.entity_id
_entity_poly.type
_entity_poly.pdbx_seq_one_letter_code
_entity_poly.pdbx_strand_id
1 'polypeptide(L)'
;MIIELWSKGVLWDRLLGVHFMPLTDIRYCAAPGDGRWLQMDQELETRNGQTVGTTKPTGHNVLVDARFELPFGQFPLCFEDFQRFLFTSGFHLSSRQ
;
A
#
# COMPACT_ATOMS: atom_id res chain seq x y z
N MET A 1 6.24 -5.84 0.73
CA MET A 1 6.95 -5.01 -0.26
C MET A 1 7.94 -4.12 0.49
N ILE A 2 9.16 -3.99 -0.01
CA ILE A 2 10.17 -3.08 0.57
C ILE A 2 10.30 -1.88 -0.37
N ILE A 3 10.27 -0.69 0.19
CA ILE A 3 10.44 0.58 -0.53
C ILE A 3 11.76 1.18 -0.06
N GLU A 4 12.67 1.48 -0.99
CA GLU A 4 13.96 2.08 -0.70
C GLU A 4 14.07 3.46 -1.34
N LEU A 5 14.54 4.45 -0.57
CA LEU A 5 14.79 5.80 -1.04
C LEU A 5 16.29 6.00 -1.20
N TRP A 6 16.73 6.19 -2.45
CA TRP A 6 18.14 6.37 -2.79
C TRP A 6 18.43 7.78 -3.30
N SER A 7 19.52 8.38 -2.81
CA SER A 7 20.08 9.62 -3.35
C SER A 7 21.18 9.28 -4.35
N LYS A 8 21.04 9.77 -5.58
CA LYS A 8 22.06 9.57 -6.61
C LYS A 8 23.37 10.25 -6.22
N GLY A 9 24.48 9.52 -6.29
CA GLY A 9 25.82 10.07 -6.08
C GLY A 9 26.65 10.10 -7.36
N VAL A 10 27.88 10.63 -7.25
CA VAL A 10 28.81 10.72 -8.38
C VAL A 10 29.46 9.36 -8.67
N LEU A 11 29.81 8.61 -7.63
CA LEU A 11 30.44 7.28 -7.73
C LEU A 11 29.54 6.16 -7.18
N TRP A 12 28.75 6.46 -6.15
CA TRP A 12 27.85 5.51 -5.49
C TRP A 12 26.61 6.24 -4.99
N ASP A 13 25.47 5.56 -5.08
CA ASP A 13 24.20 6.04 -4.52
C ASP A 13 24.15 5.79 -3.01
N ARG A 14 23.47 6.68 -2.30
CA ARG A 14 23.33 6.61 -0.84
C ARG A 14 21.89 6.26 -0.48
N LEU A 15 21.69 5.19 0.29
CA LEU A 15 20.40 4.88 0.89
C LEU A 15 20.04 5.96 1.92
N LEU A 16 18.91 6.62 1.72
CA LEU A 16 18.35 7.60 2.63
C LEU A 16 17.38 6.96 3.63
N GLY A 17 16.70 5.89 3.24
CA GLY A 17 15.87 5.11 4.13
C GLY A 17 15.07 4.01 3.43
N VAL A 18 14.44 3.17 4.23
CA VAL A 18 13.66 2.01 3.84
C VAL A 18 12.30 2.01 4.55
N HIS A 19 11.27 1.49 3.91
CA HIS A 19 9.95 1.26 4.51
C HIS A 19 9.46 -0.15 4.15
N PHE A 20 8.97 -0.89 5.15
CA PHE A 20 8.33 -2.18 4.92
C PHE A 20 6.81 -2.02 4.89
N MET A 21 6.21 -2.35 3.75
CA MET A 21 4.76 -2.37 3.56
C MET A 21 4.27 -3.81 3.42
N PRO A 22 3.54 -4.35 4.40
CA PRO A 22 2.88 -5.65 4.26
C PRO A 22 1.93 -5.66 3.07
N LEU A 23 1.90 -6.75 2.30
CA LEU A 23 0.99 -6.86 1.15
C LEU A 23 -0.48 -6.93 1.60
N THR A 24 -0.73 -7.38 2.83
CA THR A 24 -2.06 -7.38 3.46
C THR A 24 -2.62 -5.97 3.66
N ASP A 25 -1.76 -4.96 3.68
CA ASP A 25 -2.15 -3.55 3.87
C ASP A 25 -2.46 -2.87 2.53
N ILE A 26 -2.24 -3.56 1.40
CA ILE A 26 -2.47 -3.05 0.05
C ILE A 26 -3.87 -3.45 -0.40
N ARG A 27 -4.69 -2.45 -0.69
CA ARG A 27 -6.08 -2.61 -1.15
C ARG A 27 -6.15 -3.06 -2.62
N TYR A 28 -7.23 -3.76 -2.97
CA TYR A 28 -7.62 -4.01 -4.36
C TYR A 28 -8.46 -2.84 -4.87
N CYS A 29 -8.02 -2.19 -5.95
CA CYS A 29 -8.72 -1.06 -6.53
C CYS A 29 -8.33 -0.88 -8.00
N ALA A 30 -9.32 -0.65 -8.86
CA ALA A 30 -9.09 -0.33 -10.27
C ALA A 30 -8.73 1.16 -10.52
N ALA A 31 -9.00 2.03 -9.54
CA ALA A 31 -8.73 3.46 -9.63
C ALA A 31 -7.47 3.83 -8.83
N PRO A 32 -6.66 4.80 -9.31
CA PRO A 32 -5.63 5.44 -8.50
C PRO A 32 -6.21 6.06 -7.24
N GLY A 33 -5.46 6.00 -6.13
CA GLY A 33 -5.79 6.67 -4.89
C GLY A 33 -4.98 7.95 -4.67
N ASP A 34 -5.28 8.66 -3.59
CA ASP A 34 -4.54 9.86 -3.16
C ASP A 34 -3.15 9.54 -2.55
N GLY A 35 -2.87 8.26 -2.33
CA GLY A 35 -1.67 7.77 -1.68
C GLY A 35 -1.63 8.01 -0.17
N ARG A 36 -0.55 7.56 0.47
CA ARG A 36 -0.26 7.76 1.89
C ARG A 36 1.18 8.23 2.07
N TRP A 37 1.39 9.21 2.94
CA TRP A 37 2.73 9.58 3.39
C TRP A 37 3.30 8.46 4.25
N LEU A 38 4.45 7.94 3.85
CA LEU A 38 5.20 6.90 4.55
C LEU A 38 6.49 7.49 5.08
N GLN A 39 6.74 7.29 6.37
CA GLN A 39 8.02 7.59 6.97
C GLN A 39 9.07 6.56 6.55
N MET A 40 10.26 7.05 6.18
CA MET A 40 11.41 6.23 5.88
C MET A 40 12.27 6.03 7.13
N ASP A 41 12.73 4.81 7.32
CA ASP A 41 13.51 4.37 8.47
C ASP A 41 14.92 3.92 8.01
N GLN A 42 15.88 3.80 8.93
CA GLN A 42 17.26 3.46 8.55
C GLN A 42 17.46 1.96 8.35
N GLU A 43 16.71 1.12 9.06
CA GLU A 43 16.99 -0.31 9.17
C GLU A 43 15.72 -1.15 8.96
N LEU A 44 15.87 -2.32 8.35
CA LEU A 44 14.86 -3.37 8.31
C LEU A 44 14.90 -4.18 9.62
N GLU A 45 13.75 -4.43 10.21
CA GLU A 45 13.64 -5.37 11.32
C GLU A 45 13.35 -6.77 10.80
N THR A 46 14.15 -7.74 11.23
CA THR A 46 14.02 -9.15 10.83
C THR A 46 13.84 -10.02 12.06
N ARG A 47 12.85 -10.92 12.02
CA ARG A 47 12.60 -11.92 13.05
C ARG A 47 12.54 -13.30 12.40
N ASN A 48 13.33 -14.25 12.89
CA ASN A 48 13.41 -15.60 12.34
C ASN A 48 13.69 -15.63 10.82
N GLY A 49 14.50 -14.69 10.31
CA GLY A 49 14.82 -14.58 8.89
C GLY A 49 13.73 -13.95 8.01
N GLN A 50 12.61 -13.50 8.60
CA GLN A 50 11.56 -12.76 7.89
C GLN A 50 11.55 -11.29 8.28
N THR A 51 11.44 -10.40 7.30
CA THR A 51 11.25 -8.97 7.54
C THR A 51 9.88 -8.74 8.18
N VAL A 52 9.87 -8.11 9.34
CA VAL A 52 8.65 -7.82 10.11
C VAL A 52 8.32 -6.33 10.17
N GLY A 53 9.26 -5.46 9.81
CA GLY A 53 9.07 -4.01 9.90
C GLY A 53 10.34 -3.22 9.56
N THR A 54 10.35 -1.97 9.99
CA THR A 54 11.50 -1.05 9.90
C THR A 54 11.65 -0.26 11.20
N THR A 55 12.84 0.31 11.41
CA THR A 55 13.17 1.03 12.64
C THR A 55 14.18 2.15 12.42
N LYS A 56 14.29 3.03 13.43
CA LYS A 56 15.10 4.26 13.43
C LYS A 56 14.65 5.27 12.37
N PRO A 57 13.67 6.14 12.71
CA PRO A 57 13.17 7.19 11.82
C PRO A 57 14.28 8.06 11.24
N THR A 58 14.24 8.30 9.92
CA THR A 58 15.19 9.20 9.23
C THR A 58 14.69 10.64 9.18
N GLY A 59 13.38 10.86 9.35
CA GLY A 59 12.71 12.14 9.11
C GLY A 59 12.33 12.39 7.65
N HIS A 60 12.74 11.53 6.71
CA HIS A 60 12.28 11.57 5.33
C HIS A 60 10.90 10.91 5.19
N ASN A 61 10.07 11.45 4.30
CA ASN A 61 8.77 10.87 3.97
C ASN A 61 8.60 10.76 2.45
N VAL A 62 7.90 9.72 2.01
CA VAL A 62 7.55 9.50 0.60
C VAL A 62 6.04 9.31 0.49
N LEU A 63 5.40 9.98 -0.48
CA LEU A 63 3.99 9.75 -0.79
C LEU A 63 3.88 8.55 -1.73
N VAL A 64 3.14 7.52 -1.33
CA VAL A 64 3.00 6.28 -2.09
C VAL A 64 1.54 5.91 -2.26
N ASP A 65 1.11 5.70 -3.50
CA ASP A 65 -0.13 5.01 -3.84
C ASP A 65 0.21 3.59 -4.34
N ALA A 66 -0.27 2.58 -3.62
CA ALA A 66 -0.06 1.18 -3.95
C ALA A 66 -1.41 0.44 -3.89
N ARG A 67 -1.72 -0.31 -4.94
CA ARG A 67 -2.95 -1.08 -5.06
C ARG A 67 -2.72 -2.35 -5.86
N PHE A 68 -3.51 -3.37 -5.56
CA PHE A 68 -3.68 -4.50 -6.46
C PHE A 68 -4.77 -4.16 -7.47
N GLU A 69 -4.51 -4.46 -8.75
CA GLU A 69 -5.54 -4.43 -9.78
C GLU A 69 -6.56 -5.55 -9.55
N LEU A 70 -7.79 -5.32 -10.02
CA LEU A 70 -8.85 -6.33 -9.90
C LEU A 70 -8.60 -7.50 -10.87
N PRO A 71 -8.87 -8.75 -10.47
CA PRO A 71 -8.89 -9.87 -11.38
C PRO A 71 -9.97 -9.67 -12.46
N PHE A 72 -9.70 -10.19 -13.67
CA PHE A 72 -10.62 -10.11 -14.81
C PHE A 72 -12.02 -10.63 -14.44
N GLY A 73 -13.05 -9.81 -14.70
CA GLY A 73 -14.46 -10.15 -14.46
C GLY A 73 -15.11 -9.48 -13.24
N GLN A 74 -14.37 -8.70 -12.45
CA GLN A 74 -14.94 -7.86 -11.38
C GLN A 74 -15.17 -6.42 -11.89
N PHE A 75 -16.44 -5.99 -11.96
CA PHE A 75 -16.87 -4.64 -12.36
C PHE A 75 -17.23 -3.76 -11.13
N PRO A 76 -17.16 -2.42 -11.26
CA PRO A 76 -15.98 -1.60 -11.07
C PRO A 76 -15.92 -0.98 -9.66
N LEU A 77 -14.74 -0.44 -9.34
CA LEU A 77 -14.42 0.37 -8.16
C LEU A 77 -13.99 -0.43 -6.92
N CYS A 78 -13.25 0.24 -6.03
CA CYS A 78 -12.65 -0.39 -4.85
C CYS A 78 -13.73 -1.15 -4.06
N PHE A 79 -13.36 -2.17 -3.27
CA PHE A 79 -14.34 -2.95 -2.48
C PHE A 79 -15.35 -2.07 -1.71
N GLU A 80 -14.93 -0.88 -1.25
CA GLU A 80 -15.80 0.10 -0.59
C GLU A 80 -16.83 0.78 -1.51
N ASP A 81 -16.49 0.97 -2.77
CA ASP A 81 -17.38 1.55 -3.77
C ASP A 81 -18.44 0.55 -4.24
N PHE A 82 -18.20 -0.76 -4.14
CA PHE A 82 -19.23 -1.78 -4.37
C PHE A 82 -20.37 -1.69 -3.35
N GLN A 83 -20.05 -1.46 -2.06
CA GLN A 83 -21.08 -1.23 -1.05
C GLN A 83 -21.84 0.07 -1.34
N ARG A 84 -21.14 1.17 -1.66
CA ARG A 84 -21.80 2.44 -2.05
C ARG A 84 -22.66 2.29 -3.31
N PHE A 85 -22.22 1.51 -4.30
CA PHE A 85 -23.00 1.20 -5.48
C PHE A 85 -24.28 0.46 -5.10
N LEU A 86 -24.23 -0.59 -4.27
CA LEU A 86 -25.42 -1.31 -3.78
C LEU A 86 -26.39 -0.39 -3.02
N PHE A 87 -25.87 0.49 -2.15
CA PHE A 87 -26.69 1.46 -1.42
C PHE A 87 -27.33 2.53 -2.32
N THR A 88 -26.63 3.02 -3.35
CA THR A 88 -27.14 4.06 -4.26
C THR A 88 -28.04 3.52 -5.37
N SER A 89 -27.86 2.26 -5.77
CA SER A 89 -28.69 1.58 -6.80
C SER A 89 -29.95 0.92 -6.25
N GLY A 90 -30.22 1.02 -4.94
CA GLY A 90 -31.47 0.53 -4.34
C GLY A 90 -31.60 -1.00 -4.31
N PHE A 91 -30.52 -1.74 -4.53
CA PHE A 91 -30.53 -3.20 -4.42
C PHE A 91 -30.48 -3.61 -2.95
N HIS A 92 -31.65 -3.83 -2.37
CA HIS A 92 -31.79 -4.46 -1.07
C HIS A 92 -31.49 -5.96 -1.23
N LEU A 93 -30.33 -6.42 -0.76
CA LEU A 93 -30.10 -7.85 -0.56
C LEU A 93 -31.08 -8.32 0.52
N SER A 94 -32.16 -8.97 0.11
CA SER A 94 -32.95 -9.81 0.99
C SER A 94 -32.07 -11.01 1.33
N SER A 95 -31.55 -11.05 2.56
CA SER A 95 -31.02 -12.29 3.10
C SER A 95 -32.19 -13.27 3.20
N ARG A 96 -32.10 -14.37 2.47
CA ARG A 96 -32.81 -15.59 2.81
C ARG A 96 -31.78 -16.55 3.39
N GLN A 97 -32.04 -16.88 4.65
CA GLN A 97 -31.59 -18.01 5.48
C GLN A 97 -30.37 -18.80 5.03
#